data_AF-A0A8X8ID57-F1
#
_entry.id   AF-A0A8X8ID57-F1
#
_cell.length_a   1.000
_cell.length_b   1.000
_cell.length_c   1.000
_cell.angle_alpha   90.00
_cell.angle_beta   90.00
_cell.angle_gamma   90.00
#
_symmetry.space_group_name_H-M   'P 1'
#
loop_
_entity.id
_entity.type
_entity.pdbx_description
1 polymer ?
#
loop_
_entity_poly.entity_id
_entity_poly.type
_entity_poly.pdbx_seq_one_letter_code
_entity_poly.pdbx_strand_id
1 'polypeptide(L)'
;MNQGKYVFAQVVVYAKFSPYPVVPVINCFMKKTPIAGYCFLFFFFTLLCCTTIKNVTGVDLQNAGINSSLFNDVIKQPQPISTGFANAAKTQVLPDDFGNDRQARNLSELRRTANGAFILRPGFYETYCKSFCLHAGTHAPSKGDGYLYAPLLGTRSNIIHSILSKSAQNPSIKQTDVQYLIWAILARANFKQLSPELRIVAAQLLNTKELFELNGGILGVVPDKLMAEWKKNLSAPLQQALDAENKIRAMFASGLSTYQACQDLAIIPGNALVDNPEYKRGRWSHHPDGYYIRFFPEGYQRTKVQVYFLPPSGSSTIITNVSFTNTHVRAAAIRPVIDLSSIVAVPANTGAQRLALSPPPVDEVDDNYVRKKLPDCFKTAMVNLGRNLDTVVWFFRDYHNVRSGKQFFNDADEIIENNPHGLNECDVYALWGYTTRLFYRELNRWLREGSHRDETREITRLINNALDKLPNYSKPNVYRGVEIREDQLQEFLRDYRAGRRNVWDGFISCGGTLDGSFAGRPRVNIIFEITHLTGKDISELADGVRYGGMEPPEVMIREGRNFESVADPVFDETRGKWIIRVRQLN
;
A
#
# COMPACT_ATOMS: atom_id res chain seq x y z
N MET A 1 39.85 52.99 36.04
CA MET A 1 38.38 53.01 36.22
C MET A 1 37.86 51.65 35.76
N ASN A 2 38.10 50.56 36.50
CA ASN A 2 37.26 49.98 37.58
C ASN A 2 35.75 50.13 37.32
N GLN A 3 34.85 49.15 37.38
CA GLN A 3 34.75 47.70 37.64
C GLN A 3 33.29 47.39 37.16
N GLY A 4 32.84 46.24 36.67
CA GLY A 4 33.11 44.86 37.05
C GLY A 4 31.81 44.20 37.57
N LYS A 5 31.54 42.97 37.08
CA LYS A 5 30.92 41.82 37.77
C LYS A 5 29.37 41.79 37.87
N TYR A 6 28.68 40.74 37.37
CA TYR A 6 28.53 39.36 37.92
C TYR A 6 27.91 39.41 39.35
N VAL A 7 26.95 38.59 39.83
CA VAL A 7 26.45 37.24 39.54
C VAL A 7 25.33 36.94 40.58
N PHE A 8 24.32 36.11 40.24
CA PHE A 8 23.50 35.22 41.10
C PHE A 8 22.73 35.84 42.32
N ALA A 9 21.71 35.27 42.96
CA ALA A 9 21.11 33.95 42.99
C ALA A 9 19.63 34.06 43.41
N GLN A 10 18.89 32.98 43.19
CA GLN A 10 17.55 32.66 43.72
C GLN A 10 17.41 32.89 45.24
N VAL A 11 16.22 33.30 45.70
CA VAL A 11 15.49 32.62 46.79
C VAL A 11 13.97 32.75 46.57
N VAL A 12 13.30 31.60 46.64
CA VAL A 12 11.85 31.39 46.67
C VAL A 12 11.32 31.67 48.07
N VAL A 13 10.20 32.40 48.21
CA VAL A 13 9.27 32.24 49.35
C VAL A 13 7.82 32.41 48.89
N TYR A 14 7.02 31.38 49.16
CA TYR A 14 5.56 31.30 49.05
C TYR A 14 4.85 32.23 50.06
N ALA A 15 3.73 32.85 49.68
CA ALA A 15 2.49 32.83 50.47
C ALA A 15 1.31 33.48 49.73
N LYS A 16 0.23 32.71 49.61
CA LYS A 16 -1.14 33.13 49.26
C LYS A 16 -1.63 34.20 50.25
N PHE A 17 -2.48 35.13 49.80
CA PHE A 17 -3.81 35.42 50.37
C PHE A 17 -4.56 36.44 49.49
N SER A 18 -5.75 36.06 49.03
CA SER A 18 -6.80 36.95 48.50
C SER A 18 -7.72 37.30 49.68
N PRO A 19 -8.28 38.53 49.75
CA PRO A 19 -9.67 38.70 49.28
C PRO A 19 -9.98 40.10 48.66
N TYR A 20 -10.89 40.14 47.68
CA TYR A 20 -11.60 41.33 47.17
C TYR A 20 -12.35 42.08 48.30
N PRO A 21 -12.69 43.40 48.20
CA PRO A 21 -13.53 44.04 47.15
C PRO A 21 -13.03 45.45 46.69
N VAL A 22 -13.53 46.10 45.63
CA VAL A 22 -14.72 46.99 45.61
C VAL A 22 -14.96 47.49 44.17
N VAL A 23 -16.25 47.60 43.82
CA VAL A 23 -16.86 48.14 42.58
C VAL A 23 -17.11 49.66 42.71
N PRO A 24 -17.16 50.42 41.60
CA PRO A 24 -18.10 51.54 41.52
C PRO A 24 -19.14 51.34 40.41
N VAL A 25 -20.38 51.55 40.84
CA VAL A 25 -21.63 51.61 40.10
C VAL A 25 -21.75 52.97 39.41
N ILE A 26 -22.22 53.01 38.16
CA ILE A 26 -22.96 54.16 37.62
C ILE A 26 -24.30 53.64 37.08
N ASN A 27 -25.36 54.09 37.73
CA ASN A 27 -26.76 53.94 37.34
C ASN A 27 -27.21 55.28 36.74
N CYS A 28 -27.95 55.27 35.62
CA CYS A 28 -29.06 56.21 35.43
C CYS A 28 -30.12 55.70 34.44
N PHE A 29 -31.21 55.20 35.04
CA PHE A 29 -32.64 55.32 34.70
C PHE A 29 -33.19 55.34 33.26
N MET A 30 -34.14 54.41 33.08
CA MET A 30 -35.16 54.26 32.03
C MET A 30 -36.25 55.35 32.03
N LYS A 31 -36.95 55.50 30.89
CA LYS A 31 -38.43 55.63 30.84
C LYS A 31 -39.07 55.27 29.48
N LYS A 32 -39.93 54.24 29.55
CA LYS A 32 -41.27 53.98 28.95
C LYS A 32 -41.55 54.10 27.42
N THR A 33 -42.12 52.99 26.93
CA THR A 33 -42.85 52.60 25.68
C THR A 33 -44.07 53.49 25.30
N PRO A 34 -44.64 53.48 24.04
CA PRO A 34 -45.23 52.28 23.39
C PRO A 34 -45.27 52.16 21.82
N ILE A 35 -45.37 50.89 21.39
CA ILE A 35 -46.17 50.28 20.29
C ILE A 35 -46.57 51.16 19.08
N ALA A 36 -45.98 50.89 17.91
CA ALA A 36 -46.65 50.65 16.60
C ALA A 36 -45.60 50.64 15.46
N GLY A 37 -45.65 49.65 14.56
CA GLY A 37 -44.99 49.76 13.24
C GLY A 37 -43.91 48.75 12.87
N TYR A 38 -44.11 47.45 13.12
CA TYR A 38 -43.36 46.43 12.38
C TYR A 38 -43.96 46.27 10.97
N CYS A 39 -43.45 47.02 9.99
CA CYS A 39 -43.51 46.64 8.57
C CYS A 39 -42.62 47.45 7.61
N PHE A 40 -41.69 48.31 8.05
CA PHE A 40 -40.94 49.18 7.12
C PHE A 40 -39.43 49.35 7.38
N LEU A 41 -38.79 48.38 8.06
CA LEU A 41 -37.37 48.49 8.45
C LEU A 41 -36.52 47.27 8.04
N PHE A 42 -36.72 46.79 6.81
CA PHE A 42 -35.85 45.78 6.19
C PHE A 42 -35.12 46.26 4.93
N PHE A 43 -35.31 47.53 4.51
CA PHE A 43 -34.75 48.03 3.25
C PHE A 43 -33.76 49.20 3.36
N PHE A 44 -33.42 49.66 4.58
CA PHE A 44 -32.52 50.81 4.77
C PHE A 44 -31.23 50.52 5.56
N PHE A 45 -31.02 49.29 6.04
CA PHE A 45 -29.78 48.91 6.76
C PHE A 45 -28.66 48.34 5.88
N THR A 46 -28.89 48.19 4.57
CA THR A 46 -27.89 47.72 3.60
C THR A 46 -27.17 48.83 2.84
N LEU A 47 -27.55 50.10 3.00
CA LEU A 47 -26.94 51.22 2.25
C LEU A 47 -26.14 52.24 3.07
N LEU A 48 -26.01 52.06 4.39
CA LEU A 48 -25.31 53.03 5.27
C LEU A 48 -24.16 52.43 6.10
N CYS A 49 -23.57 51.34 5.62
CA CYS A 49 -22.30 50.82 6.14
C CYS A 49 -21.15 50.89 5.11
N CYS A 50 -21.33 51.59 3.99
CA CYS A 50 -20.32 51.70 2.92
C CYS A 50 -19.62 53.06 2.81
N THR A 51 -19.83 54.02 3.71
CA THR A 51 -19.22 55.36 3.58
C THR A 51 -18.49 55.93 4.79
N THR A 52 -18.22 55.12 5.82
CA THR A 52 -17.38 55.59 6.95
C THR A 52 -16.43 54.52 7.50
N ILE A 53 -15.62 53.93 6.62
CA ILE A 53 -14.29 53.42 6.98
C ILE A 53 -13.30 53.90 5.90
N LYS A 54 -13.15 55.23 5.81
CA LYS A 54 -11.91 55.84 5.33
C LYS A 54 -11.17 56.28 6.59
N ASN A 55 -9.94 55.80 6.74
CA ASN A 55 -8.97 56.05 7.82
C ASN A 55 -8.84 54.99 8.93
N VAL A 56 -8.65 53.72 8.57
CA VAL A 56 -7.65 52.84 9.23
C VAL A 56 -7.15 51.87 8.15
N THR A 57 -5.83 51.67 8.07
CA THR A 57 -5.08 50.92 7.03
C THR A 57 -4.82 51.72 5.75
N GLY A 58 -3.70 52.43 5.72
CA GLY A 58 -3.13 53.01 4.51
C GLY A 58 -2.53 51.94 3.62
N VAL A 59 -3.36 51.22 2.87
CA VAL A 59 -2.92 50.40 1.73
C VAL A 59 -3.83 50.71 0.55
N ASP A 60 -3.26 51.45 -0.41
CA ASP A 60 -3.91 51.79 -1.68
C ASP A 60 -3.72 50.62 -2.66
N LEU A 61 -4.75 49.78 -2.81
CA LEU A 61 -4.73 48.56 -3.64
C LEU A 61 -4.83 48.84 -5.16
N GLN A 62 -4.84 50.09 -5.60
CA GLN A 62 -4.91 50.41 -7.04
C GLN A 62 -3.56 50.36 -7.77
N ASN A 63 -2.43 50.36 -7.05
CA ASN A 63 -1.10 50.37 -7.68
C ASN A 63 -0.46 48.99 -7.92
N ALA A 64 -1.19 47.88 -7.71
CA ALA A 64 -0.63 46.53 -7.88
C ALA A 64 -1.08 45.79 -9.16
N GLY A 65 -1.99 46.35 -9.97
CA GLY A 65 -2.44 45.71 -11.22
C GLY A 65 -3.09 44.32 -11.03
N ILE A 66 -3.58 44.01 -9.83
CA ILE A 66 -4.21 42.71 -9.53
C ILE A 66 -5.69 42.78 -9.91
N ASN A 67 -6.05 42.06 -10.97
CA ASN A 67 -7.43 41.90 -11.41
C ASN A 67 -8.21 41.04 -10.39
N SER A 68 -9.15 41.64 -9.67
CA SER A 68 -9.89 41.04 -8.55
C SER A 68 -10.78 39.84 -8.91
N SER A 69 -11.04 39.63 -10.20
CA SER A 69 -11.75 38.44 -10.71
C SER A 69 -10.92 37.16 -10.58
N LEU A 70 -9.63 37.20 -10.94
CA LEU A 70 -8.72 36.05 -10.87
C LEU A 70 -8.49 35.58 -9.41
N PHE A 71 -8.49 36.53 -8.47
CA PHE A 71 -8.35 36.27 -7.03
C PHE A 71 -9.52 35.44 -6.48
N ASN A 72 -10.75 35.75 -6.91
CA ASN A 72 -11.94 35.01 -6.51
C ASN A 72 -12.02 33.61 -7.15
N ASP A 73 -11.52 33.44 -8.37
CA ASP A 73 -11.59 32.16 -9.09
C ASP A 73 -10.56 31.14 -8.57
N VAL A 74 -9.42 31.60 -8.04
CA VAL A 74 -8.36 30.72 -7.52
C VAL A 74 -8.57 30.32 -6.05
N ILE A 75 -9.01 31.24 -5.18
CA ILE A 75 -9.33 30.94 -3.77
C ILE A 75 -10.53 30.00 -3.66
N LYS A 76 -11.43 30.02 -4.65
CA LYS A 76 -12.58 29.11 -4.74
C LYS A 76 -12.25 27.78 -5.40
N GLN A 77 -11.00 27.50 -5.80
CA GLN A 77 -10.71 26.24 -6.48
C GLN A 77 -11.02 25.06 -5.55
N PRO A 78 -12.01 24.23 -5.88
CA PRO A 78 -12.43 23.18 -4.97
C PRO A 78 -11.31 22.15 -4.82
N GLN A 79 -11.17 21.61 -3.61
CA GLN A 79 -10.09 20.70 -3.25
C GLN A 79 -10.07 19.46 -4.17
N PRO A 80 -8.88 18.90 -4.49
CA PRO A 80 -8.79 17.69 -5.31
C PRO A 80 -9.62 16.55 -4.72
N ILE A 81 -9.53 16.39 -3.39
CA ILE A 81 -10.41 15.55 -2.59
C ILE A 81 -11.03 16.40 -1.47
N SER A 82 -12.36 16.37 -1.33
CA SER A 82 -13.11 17.11 -0.31
C SER A 82 -13.75 16.19 0.75
N THR A 83 -13.70 14.87 0.57
CA THR A 83 -14.23 13.91 1.56
C THR A 83 -13.57 14.07 2.91
N GLY A 84 -14.36 14.22 3.99
CA GLY A 84 -13.89 14.25 5.37
C GLY A 84 -14.98 13.83 6.36
N PHE A 85 -14.73 14.04 7.66
CA PHE A 85 -15.62 13.56 8.73
C PHE A 85 -17.03 14.18 8.68
N ALA A 86 -17.17 15.35 8.09
CA ALA A 86 -18.47 15.96 7.81
C ALA A 86 -19.33 15.12 6.84
N ASN A 87 -18.70 14.34 5.95
CA ASN A 87 -19.36 13.51 4.96
C ASN A 87 -19.58 12.06 5.42
N ALA A 88 -19.10 11.70 6.62
CA ALA A 88 -19.16 10.34 7.11
C ALA A 88 -20.59 9.92 7.51
N ALA A 89 -20.93 8.65 7.26
CA ALA A 89 -22.18 8.05 7.69
C ALA A 89 -22.17 7.79 9.21
N LYS A 90 -22.87 8.65 9.96
CA LYS A 90 -22.91 8.64 11.43
C LYS A 90 -24.16 7.97 12.01
N THR A 91 -25.16 7.71 11.19
CA THR A 91 -26.48 7.20 11.61
C THR A 91 -26.74 5.79 11.09
N GLN A 92 -27.77 5.13 11.64
CA GLN A 92 -28.20 3.78 11.24
C GLN A 92 -27.08 2.74 11.37
N VAL A 93 -26.42 2.70 12.51
CA VAL A 93 -25.29 1.79 12.77
C VAL A 93 -25.76 0.46 13.38
N LEU A 94 -25.08 -0.64 13.06
CA LEU A 94 -25.23 -1.88 13.81
C LEU A 94 -24.53 -1.76 15.18
N PRO A 95 -24.88 -2.61 16.17
CA PRO A 95 -24.11 -2.71 17.40
C PRO A 95 -22.61 -2.91 17.11
N ASP A 96 -21.73 -2.27 17.90
CA ASP A 96 -20.28 -2.29 17.66
C ASP A 96 -19.70 -3.72 17.72
N ASP A 97 -20.33 -4.60 18.49
CA ASP A 97 -19.97 -6.00 18.67
C ASP A 97 -20.58 -6.95 17.62
N PHE A 98 -21.48 -6.47 16.77
CA PHE A 98 -22.12 -7.29 15.74
C PHE A 98 -21.09 -7.96 14.83
N GLY A 99 -21.18 -9.29 14.71
CA GLY A 99 -20.34 -10.11 13.84
C GLY A 99 -18.99 -10.50 14.43
N ASN A 100 -18.67 -10.08 15.67
CA ASN A 100 -17.41 -10.46 16.32
C ASN A 100 -17.35 -11.95 16.73
N ASP A 101 -18.51 -12.59 16.83
CA ASP A 101 -18.73 -14.02 17.10
C ASP A 101 -18.85 -14.86 15.82
N ARG A 102 -18.76 -14.24 14.64
CA ARG A 102 -18.99 -14.89 13.35
C ARG A 102 -17.73 -14.92 12.51
N GLN A 103 -17.57 -15.99 11.74
CA GLN A 103 -16.55 -16.04 10.69
C GLN A 103 -17.07 -15.36 9.42
N ALA A 104 -16.35 -14.36 8.94
CA ALA A 104 -16.65 -13.71 7.67
C ALA A 104 -16.14 -14.55 6.49
N ARG A 105 -16.90 -14.58 5.39
CA ARG A 105 -16.45 -15.14 4.11
C ARG A 105 -15.54 -14.17 3.38
N ASN A 106 -14.69 -14.63 2.47
CA ASN A 106 -13.87 -13.70 1.70
C ASN A 106 -14.75 -12.95 0.69
N LEU A 107 -14.64 -11.61 0.61
CA LEU A 107 -15.38 -10.79 -0.35
C LEU A 107 -15.07 -11.18 -1.81
N SER A 108 -13.88 -11.69 -2.09
CA SER A 108 -13.46 -12.17 -3.41
C SER A 108 -14.13 -13.47 -3.87
N GLU A 109 -14.89 -14.15 -3.00
CA GLU A 109 -15.82 -15.21 -3.41
C GLU A 109 -17.00 -14.66 -4.24
N LEU A 110 -17.26 -13.35 -4.16
CA LEU A 110 -18.33 -12.71 -4.90
C LEU A 110 -17.94 -12.46 -6.36
N ARG A 111 -18.96 -12.53 -7.23
CA ARG A 111 -18.81 -12.11 -8.63
C ARG A 111 -18.46 -10.62 -8.68
N ARG A 112 -17.51 -10.28 -9.55
CA ARG A 112 -17.18 -8.89 -9.85
C ARG A 112 -17.85 -8.41 -11.13
N THR A 113 -18.07 -7.11 -11.21
CA THR A 113 -18.40 -6.39 -12.45
C THR A 113 -17.15 -6.21 -13.32
N ALA A 114 -17.31 -5.74 -14.56
CA ALA A 114 -16.19 -5.50 -15.48
C ALA A 114 -15.17 -4.48 -14.95
N ASN A 115 -15.61 -3.53 -14.11
CA ASN A 115 -14.75 -2.55 -13.43
C ASN A 115 -14.19 -3.03 -12.07
N GLY A 116 -14.39 -4.31 -11.73
CA GLY A 116 -13.79 -4.94 -10.54
C GLY A 116 -14.54 -4.75 -9.22
N ALA A 117 -15.70 -4.10 -9.22
CA ALA A 117 -16.58 -3.95 -8.05
C ALA A 117 -17.31 -5.27 -7.73
N PHE A 118 -17.69 -5.50 -6.47
CA PHE A 118 -18.29 -6.78 -6.07
C PHE A 118 -19.81 -6.71 -6.08
N ILE A 119 -20.46 -7.72 -6.65
CA ILE A 119 -21.92 -7.86 -6.64
C ILE A 119 -22.32 -8.59 -5.37
N LEU A 120 -22.89 -7.86 -4.41
CA LEU A 120 -23.22 -8.39 -3.09
C LEU A 120 -24.34 -9.44 -3.17
N ARG A 121 -24.23 -10.42 -2.28
CA ARG A 121 -25.29 -11.36 -1.91
C ARG A 121 -25.46 -11.29 -0.39
N PRO A 122 -26.60 -11.66 0.17
CA PRO A 122 -26.76 -11.73 1.60
C PRO A 122 -25.63 -12.51 2.30
N GLY A 123 -25.10 -11.94 3.37
CA GLY A 123 -24.05 -12.56 4.17
C GLY A 123 -23.10 -11.57 4.83
N PHE A 124 -22.15 -12.14 5.56
CA PHE A 124 -21.05 -11.44 6.24
C PHE A 124 -19.74 -11.76 5.52
N TYR A 125 -19.04 -10.71 5.07
CA TYR A 125 -17.85 -10.80 4.25
C TYR A 125 -16.72 -9.94 4.79
N GLU A 126 -15.49 -10.32 4.48
CA GLU A 126 -14.31 -9.51 4.75
C GLU A 126 -13.28 -9.59 3.63
N THR A 127 -12.43 -8.56 3.54
CA THR A 127 -11.29 -8.54 2.64
C THR A 127 -10.23 -7.56 3.15
N TYR A 128 -9.00 -7.68 2.63
CA TYR A 128 -7.96 -6.68 2.83
C TYR A 128 -7.82 -5.81 1.58
N CYS A 129 -7.89 -4.50 1.79
CA CYS A 129 -7.60 -3.52 0.76
C CYS A 129 -6.19 -2.96 0.95
N LYS A 130 -5.53 -2.64 -0.17
CA LYS A 130 -4.45 -1.65 -0.14
C LYS A 130 -5.10 -0.31 0.19
N SER A 131 -4.58 0.39 1.19
CA SER A 131 -5.06 1.72 1.56
C SER A 131 -4.06 2.82 1.19
N PHE A 132 -4.59 4.01 0.92
CA PHE A 132 -3.83 5.16 0.46
C PHE A 132 -4.21 6.43 1.21
N CYS A 133 -3.22 7.18 1.66
CA CYS A 133 -3.37 8.46 2.34
C CYS A 133 -3.93 9.51 1.36
N LEU A 134 -5.08 10.10 1.71
CA LEU A 134 -5.72 11.16 0.93
C LEU A 134 -5.47 12.56 1.48
N HIS A 135 -4.62 12.72 2.50
CA HIS A 135 -4.30 14.03 3.06
C HIS A 135 -2.83 14.12 3.48
N ALA A 136 -2.09 15.10 2.97
CA ALA A 136 -0.72 15.32 3.42
C ALA A 136 -0.72 16.08 4.76
N GLY A 137 0.26 15.83 5.61
CA GLY A 137 0.44 16.52 6.89
C GLY A 137 -0.55 16.08 7.96
N THR A 138 -0.84 14.77 8.05
CA THR A 138 -1.68 14.21 9.14
C THR A 138 -1.05 12.98 9.77
N HIS A 139 -1.58 12.59 10.94
CA HIS A 139 -1.11 11.42 11.67
C HIS A 139 -1.49 10.12 10.96
N ALA A 140 -0.60 9.14 11.00
CA ALA A 140 -0.94 7.78 10.55
C ALA A 140 -2.09 7.19 11.39
N PRO A 141 -2.88 6.26 10.84
CA PRO A 141 -3.95 5.59 11.58
C PRO A 141 -3.44 4.94 12.86
N SER A 142 -4.08 5.21 13.99
CA SER A 142 -3.76 4.60 15.27
C SER A 142 -4.56 3.30 15.50
N LYS A 143 -4.07 2.41 16.37
CA LYS A 143 -4.78 1.17 16.70
C LYS A 143 -6.15 1.41 17.36
N GLY A 144 -6.40 2.57 17.97
CA GLY A 144 -7.66 2.84 18.69
C GLY A 144 -8.73 3.56 17.86
N ASP A 145 -8.39 4.06 16.68
CA ASP A 145 -9.25 4.98 15.94
C ASP A 145 -10.49 4.30 15.36
N GLY A 146 -11.65 4.94 15.53
CA GLY A 146 -12.86 4.64 14.76
C GLY A 146 -12.77 5.21 13.35
N TYR A 147 -13.21 4.43 12.36
CA TYR A 147 -13.28 4.84 10.97
C TYR A 147 -14.69 4.62 10.45
N LEU A 148 -15.20 5.60 9.70
CA LEU A 148 -16.55 5.62 9.14
C LEU A 148 -16.50 5.66 7.62
N TYR A 149 -17.57 5.15 7.01
CA TYR A 149 -17.78 5.26 5.57
C TYR A 149 -18.04 6.72 5.18
N ALA A 150 -17.38 7.20 4.12
CA ALA A 150 -17.77 8.37 3.37
C ALA A 150 -17.55 8.15 1.86
N PRO A 151 -18.35 8.79 0.98
CA PRO A 151 -18.11 8.74 -0.46
C PRO A 151 -16.84 9.51 -0.85
N LEU A 152 -16.16 9.08 -1.91
CA LEU A 152 -15.06 9.82 -2.53
C LEU A 152 -15.58 11.05 -3.30
N LEU A 153 -15.22 12.25 -2.83
CA LEU A 153 -15.69 13.54 -3.31
C LEU A 153 -14.50 14.46 -3.59
N GLY A 154 -14.67 15.43 -4.50
CA GLY A 154 -13.67 16.45 -4.84
C GLY A 154 -13.51 16.63 -6.34
N THR A 155 -12.72 17.61 -6.77
CA THR A 155 -12.53 17.91 -8.21
C THR A 155 -11.75 16.83 -8.95
N ARG A 156 -10.99 16.00 -8.24
CA ARG A 156 -10.17 14.91 -8.78
C ARG A 156 -10.65 13.53 -8.32
N SER A 157 -11.84 13.42 -7.73
CA SER A 157 -12.38 12.14 -7.21
C SER A 157 -12.42 11.05 -8.28
N ASN A 158 -12.86 11.35 -9.49
CA ASN A 158 -12.92 10.39 -10.60
C ASN A 158 -11.52 9.88 -11.00
N ILE A 159 -10.52 10.77 -11.01
CA ILE A 159 -9.13 10.38 -11.34
C ILE A 159 -8.55 9.48 -10.24
N ILE A 160 -8.78 9.83 -8.97
CA ILE A 160 -8.35 9.01 -7.83
C ILE A 160 -9.06 7.65 -7.85
N HIS A 161 -10.37 7.63 -8.11
CA HIS A 161 -11.15 6.40 -8.30
C HIS A 161 -10.54 5.51 -9.39
N SER A 162 -10.28 6.07 -10.58
CA SER A 162 -9.65 5.34 -11.68
C SER A 162 -8.30 4.76 -11.30
N ILE A 163 -7.45 5.53 -10.61
CA ILE A 163 -6.14 5.07 -10.13
C ILE A 163 -6.30 3.87 -9.21
N LEU A 164 -7.21 3.96 -8.22
CA LEU A 164 -7.43 2.88 -7.26
C LEU A 164 -7.98 1.63 -7.96
N SER A 165 -9.02 1.78 -8.77
CA SER A 165 -9.65 0.66 -9.49
C SER A 165 -8.68 -0.03 -10.45
N LYS A 166 -7.92 0.73 -11.24
CA LYS A 166 -6.93 0.18 -12.17
C LYS A 166 -5.68 -0.34 -11.46
N SER A 167 -5.33 0.18 -10.28
CA SER A 167 -4.23 -0.40 -9.49
C SER A 167 -4.55 -1.82 -9.02
N ALA A 168 -5.81 -2.13 -8.74
CA ALA A 168 -6.25 -3.50 -8.46
C ALA A 168 -6.11 -4.41 -9.70
N GLN A 169 -6.31 -3.85 -10.90
CA GLN A 169 -6.18 -4.59 -12.16
C GLN A 169 -4.73 -4.71 -12.64
N ASN A 170 -3.81 -3.95 -12.07
CA ASN A 170 -2.40 -3.92 -12.43
C ASN A 170 -1.52 -4.18 -11.19
N PRO A 171 -1.52 -5.40 -10.63
CA PRO A 171 -0.84 -5.70 -9.37
C PRO A 171 0.69 -5.54 -9.42
N SER A 172 1.29 -5.53 -10.63
CA SER A 172 2.72 -5.28 -10.85
C SER A 172 3.16 -3.85 -10.48
N ILE A 173 2.21 -2.89 -10.43
CA ILE A 173 2.49 -1.52 -10.02
C ILE A 173 2.62 -1.47 -8.50
N LYS A 174 3.77 -1.01 -8.01
CA LYS A 174 4.04 -0.95 -6.57
C LYS A 174 3.07 0.01 -5.88
N GLN A 175 2.59 -0.37 -4.71
CA GLN A 175 1.69 0.47 -3.91
C GLN A 175 2.32 1.83 -3.57
N THR A 176 3.64 1.88 -3.36
CA THR A 176 4.38 3.13 -3.11
C THR A 176 4.29 4.09 -4.28
N ASP A 177 4.33 3.59 -5.51
CA ASP A 177 4.28 4.42 -6.72
C ASP A 177 2.85 4.95 -6.94
N VAL A 178 1.84 4.14 -6.63
CA VAL A 178 0.43 4.57 -6.63
C VAL A 178 0.19 5.64 -5.55
N GLN A 179 0.68 5.44 -4.33
CA GLN A 179 0.60 6.44 -3.25
C GLN A 179 1.29 7.75 -3.66
N TYR A 180 2.45 7.64 -4.31
CA TYR A 180 3.21 8.79 -4.74
C TYR A 180 2.48 9.58 -5.83
N LEU A 181 1.86 8.88 -6.79
CA LEU A 181 1.02 9.50 -7.82
C LEU A 181 -0.21 10.19 -7.22
N ILE A 182 -0.87 9.57 -6.24
CA ILE A 182 -2.00 10.18 -5.52
C ILE A 182 -1.55 11.50 -4.87
N TRP A 183 -0.41 11.52 -4.17
CA TRP A 183 0.13 12.75 -3.58
C TRP A 183 0.50 13.81 -4.62
N ALA A 184 1.01 13.44 -5.79
CA ALA A 184 1.24 14.39 -6.88
C ALA A 184 -0.05 15.10 -7.30
N ILE A 185 -1.16 14.36 -7.38
CA ILE A 185 -2.48 14.90 -7.75
C ILE A 185 -3.03 15.80 -6.65
N LEU A 186 -2.96 15.38 -5.39
CA LEU A 186 -3.40 16.19 -4.25
C LEU A 186 -2.61 17.49 -4.14
N ALA A 187 -1.28 17.41 -4.33
CA ALA A 187 -0.41 18.58 -4.35
C ALA A 187 -0.57 19.44 -5.61
N ARG A 188 -1.39 19.04 -6.59
CA ARG A 188 -1.55 19.72 -7.89
C ARG A 188 -0.21 19.92 -8.60
N ALA A 189 0.66 18.91 -8.55
CA ALA A 189 1.96 18.94 -9.20
C ALA A 189 1.82 19.09 -10.72
N ASN A 190 2.80 19.71 -11.36
CA ASN A 190 2.86 19.78 -12.82
C ASN A 190 3.29 18.41 -13.37
N PHE A 191 2.39 17.75 -14.09
CA PHE A 191 2.62 16.40 -14.62
C PHE A 191 3.79 16.31 -15.60
N LYS A 192 4.13 17.42 -16.28
CA LYS A 192 5.30 17.51 -17.15
C LYS A 192 6.63 17.45 -16.39
N GLN A 193 6.63 17.78 -15.10
CA GLN A 193 7.81 17.83 -14.23
C GLN A 193 7.95 16.59 -13.35
N LEU A 194 7.01 15.65 -13.40
CA LEU A 194 7.14 14.38 -12.70
C LEU A 194 8.29 13.55 -13.27
N SER A 195 8.86 12.69 -12.43
CA SER A 195 9.91 11.76 -12.84
C SER A 195 9.43 10.87 -14.00
N PRO A 196 10.33 10.39 -14.89
CA PRO A 196 9.97 9.47 -15.96
C PRO A 196 9.18 8.24 -15.47
N GLU A 197 9.58 7.67 -14.34
CA GLU A 197 8.98 6.47 -13.75
C GLU A 197 7.54 6.75 -13.30
N LEU A 198 7.30 7.89 -12.63
CA LEU A 198 5.96 8.24 -12.16
C LEU A 198 5.04 8.62 -13.31
N ARG A 199 5.57 9.15 -14.43
CA ARG A 199 4.81 9.36 -15.67
C ARG A 199 4.40 8.05 -16.34
N ILE A 200 5.26 7.03 -16.29
CA ILE A 200 4.92 5.67 -16.77
C ILE A 200 3.78 5.10 -15.91
N VAL A 201 3.88 5.19 -14.59
CA VAL A 201 2.80 4.73 -13.68
C VAL A 201 1.49 5.47 -13.97
N ALA A 202 1.54 6.80 -14.16
CA ALA A 202 0.36 7.57 -14.55
C ALA A 202 -0.22 7.11 -15.88
N ALA A 203 0.61 6.85 -16.89
CA ALA A 203 0.17 6.38 -18.21
C ALA A 203 -0.43 4.95 -18.17
N GLN A 204 0.03 4.10 -17.26
CA GLN A 204 -0.53 2.77 -17.04
C GLN A 204 -1.89 2.83 -16.32
N LEU A 205 -2.10 3.81 -15.45
CA LEU A 205 -3.30 3.91 -14.60
C LEU A 205 -4.36 4.90 -15.10
N LEU A 206 -4.04 5.80 -16.03
CA LEU A 206 -4.96 6.86 -16.45
C LEU A 206 -5.20 6.83 -17.95
N ASN A 207 -6.43 7.15 -18.36
CA ASN A 207 -6.75 7.33 -19.78
C ASN A 207 -6.30 8.71 -20.27
N THR A 208 -6.33 8.92 -21.59
CA THR A 208 -5.87 10.17 -22.22
C THR A 208 -6.63 11.41 -21.73
N LYS A 209 -7.93 11.28 -21.44
CA LYS A 209 -8.74 12.39 -20.91
C LYS A 209 -8.29 12.76 -19.49
N GLU A 210 -8.09 11.78 -18.63
CA GLU A 210 -7.62 11.98 -17.25
C GLU A 210 -6.22 12.60 -17.22
N LEU A 211 -5.30 12.12 -18.07
CA LEU A 211 -3.96 12.70 -18.21
C LEU A 211 -4.01 14.14 -18.72
N PHE A 212 -4.91 14.45 -19.66
CA PHE A 212 -5.11 15.82 -20.15
C PHE A 212 -5.63 16.74 -19.04
N GLU A 213 -6.61 16.28 -18.25
CA GLU A 213 -7.17 17.03 -17.13
C GLU A 213 -6.13 17.33 -16.01
N LEU A 214 -5.13 16.47 -15.83
CA LEU A 214 -4.03 16.65 -14.87
C LEU A 214 -2.95 17.62 -15.37
N ASN A 215 -2.79 17.77 -16.68
CA ASN A 215 -1.88 18.74 -17.29
C ASN A 215 -2.43 20.19 -17.30
N GLY A 216 -3.48 20.47 -16.51
CA GLY A 216 -3.97 21.82 -16.24
C GLY A 216 -5.05 22.34 -17.19
N GLY A 217 -5.49 21.56 -18.19
CA GLY A 217 -6.40 22.07 -19.22
C GLY A 217 -5.91 23.42 -19.78
N ILE A 218 -6.80 24.39 -19.98
CA ILE A 218 -6.49 25.72 -20.55
C ILE A 218 -5.86 26.72 -19.53
N LEU A 219 -5.81 26.43 -18.22
CA LEU A 219 -5.56 27.44 -17.17
C LEU A 219 -4.40 27.13 -16.19
N GLY A 220 -3.34 26.48 -16.64
CA GLY A 220 -2.22 26.10 -15.77
C GLY A 220 -1.36 27.27 -15.25
N VAL A 221 -1.22 27.34 -13.90
CA VAL A 221 -0.18 27.98 -13.06
C VAL A 221 -0.68 29.15 -12.19
N VAL A 222 -0.52 28.99 -10.86
CA VAL A 222 -0.67 30.05 -9.84
C VAL A 222 0.74 30.41 -9.32
N PRO A 223 1.18 31.68 -9.35
CA PRO A 223 2.54 32.07 -8.93
C PRO A 223 2.81 31.99 -7.42
N ASP A 224 4.05 31.64 -7.04
CA ASP A 224 4.51 31.43 -5.65
C ASP A 224 4.36 32.65 -4.73
N LYS A 225 4.49 33.88 -5.28
CA LYS A 225 4.31 35.13 -4.51
C LYS A 225 2.88 35.27 -3.97
N LEU A 226 1.89 34.69 -4.67
CA LEU A 226 0.47 34.77 -4.30
C LEU A 226 0.16 33.85 -3.11
N MET A 227 0.85 32.72 -2.98
CA MET A 227 0.66 31.73 -1.91
C MET A 227 1.12 32.24 -0.53
N ALA A 228 2.13 33.11 -0.49
CA ALA A 228 2.71 33.62 0.76
C ALA A 228 1.76 34.56 1.52
N GLU A 229 0.92 35.31 0.82
CA GLU A 229 -0.09 36.20 1.43
C GLU A 229 -1.31 35.42 1.94
N TRP A 230 -1.67 34.31 1.30
CA TRP A 230 -2.84 33.48 1.63
C TRP A 230 -2.71 32.72 2.96
N LYS A 231 -1.48 32.36 3.34
CA LYS A 231 -1.19 31.60 4.56
C LYS A 231 -1.62 32.30 5.86
N LYS A 232 -1.74 33.63 5.85
CA LYS A 232 -2.02 34.43 7.05
C LYS A 232 -3.46 34.30 7.58
N ASN A 233 -4.40 33.78 6.79
CA ASN A 233 -5.84 33.82 7.10
C ASN A 233 -6.51 32.44 7.30
N LEU A 234 -5.74 31.35 7.40
CA LEU A 234 -6.27 29.98 7.50
C LEU A 234 -6.18 29.42 8.93
N SER A 235 -6.99 28.41 9.27
CA SER A 235 -6.87 27.71 10.57
C SER A 235 -5.58 26.87 10.63
N ALA A 236 -5.01 26.67 11.82
CA ALA A 236 -3.73 25.98 11.99
C ALA A 236 -3.65 24.57 11.34
N PRO A 237 -4.68 23.70 11.42
CA PRO A 237 -4.67 22.42 10.72
C PRO A 237 -4.64 22.55 9.20
N LEU A 238 -5.35 23.55 8.65
CA LEU A 238 -5.39 23.80 7.21
C LEU A 238 -4.07 24.41 6.70
N GLN A 239 -3.42 25.26 7.51
CA GLN A 239 -2.09 25.78 7.21
C GLN A 239 -1.04 24.66 7.13
N GLN A 240 -1.09 23.69 8.05
CA GLN A 240 -0.17 22.55 8.07
C GLN A 240 -0.33 21.65 6.84
N ALA A 241 -1.58 21.33 6.46
CA ALA A 241 -1.86 20.55 5.26
C ALA A 241 -1.38 21.26 3.98
N LEU A 242 -1.64 22.57 3.85
CA LEU A 242 -1.21 23.35 2.69
C LEU A 242 0.31 23.53 2.63
N ASP A 243 0.98 23.70 3.76
CA ASP A 243 2.44 23.74 3.83
C ASP A 243 3.06 22.42 3.37
N ALA A 244 2.49 21.29 3.81
CA ALA A 244 2.91 19.97 3.36
C ALA A 244 2.69 19.80 1.86
N GLU A 245 1.50 20.15 1.34
CA GLU A 245 1.19 20.10 -0.10
C GLU A 245 2.11 20.98 -0.93
N ASN A 246 2.43 22.19 -0.49
CA ASN A 246 3.35 23.09 -1.20
C ASN A 246 4.80 22.57 -1.18
N LYS A 247 5.26 22.01 -0.06
CA LYS A 247 6.59 21.36 0.02
C LYS A 247 6.66 20.14 -0.91
N ILE A 248 5.61 19.31 -0.92
CA ILE A 248 5.49 18.16 -1.81
C ILE A 248 5.46 18.61 -3.28
N ARG A 249 4.73 19.68 -3.61
CA ARG A 249 4.71 20.26 -4.96
C ARG A 249 6.10 20.71 -5.41
N ALA A 250 6.83 21.42 -4.56
CA ALA A 250 8.19 21.87 -4.85
C ALA A 250 9.15 20.67 -5.06
N MET A 251 8.96 19.60 -4.29
CA MET A 251 9.67 18.34 -4.47
C MET A 251 9.38 17.67 -5.81
N PHE A 252 8.14 17.65 -6.28
CA PHE A 252 7.84 17.15 -7.61
C PHE A 252 8.44 18.03 -8.72
N ALA A 253 8.45 19.35 -8.53
CA ALA A 253 9.04 20.29 -9.49
C ALA A 253 10.56 20.16 -9.63
N SER A 254 11.26 19.67 -8.59
CA SER A 254 12.72 19.47 -8.61
C SER A 254 13.17 18.21 -9.36
N GLY A 255 12.24 17.31 -9.73
CA GLY A 255 12.52 16.10 -10.52
C GLY A 255 13.34 15.01 -9.82
N LEU A 256 13.79 15.22 -8.57
CA LEU A 256 14.73 14.34 -7.84
C LEU A 256 14.16 13.75 -6.54
N SER A 257 12.85 13.83 -6.35
CA SER A 257 12.22 13.50 -5.07
C SER A 257 11.88 12.01 -4.96
N THR A 258 12.39 11.36 -3.92
CA THR A 258 12.10 9.94 -3.61
C THR A 258 10.82 9.81 -2.81
N TYR A 259 10.16 8.64 -2.87
CA TYR A 259 8.99 8.32 -2.05
C TYR A 259 9.24 8.58 -0.55
N GLN A 260 10.39 8.16 -0.03
CA GLN A 260 10.74 8.32 1.38
C GLN A 260 10.75 9.79 1.81
N ALA A 261 11.35 10.66 0.99
CA ALA A 261 11.43 12.08 1.30
C ALA A 261 10.06 12.76 1.29
N CYS A 262 9.13 12.33 0.42
CA CYS A 262 7.76 12.82 0.46
C CYS A 262 6.95 12.24 1.64
N GLN A 263 7.20 10.99 2.01
CA GLN A 263 6.55 10.34 3.14
C GLN A 263 6.84 11.05 4.46
N ASP A 264 8.10 11.45 4.69
CA ASP A 264 8.53 12.15 5.91
C ASP A 264 7.85 13.53 6.08
N LEU A 265 7.39 14.14 4.98
CA LEU A 265 6.63 15.39 5.00
C LEU A 265 5.12 15.19 5.05
N ALA A 266 4.63 14.10 4.45
CA ALA A 266 3.20 13.83 4.32
C ALA A 266 2.59 13.22 5.59
N ILE A 267 3.39 12.66 6.50
CA ILE A 267 2.93 11.96 7.70
C ILE A 267 3.49 12.64 8.95
N ILE A 268 2.62 13.05 9.87
CA ILE A 268 3.02 13.58 11.18
C ILE A 268 3.29 12.38 12.13
N PRO A 269 4.47 12.28 12.76
CA PRO A 269 4.75 11.25 13.76
C PRO A 269 3.82 11.35 14.98
N GLY A 270 3.49 10.21 15.59
CA GLY A 270 2.62 10.14 16.77
C GLY A 270 1.13 9.99 16.42
N ASN A 271 0.28 9.98 17.46
CA ASN A 271 -1.17 9.80 17.31
C ASN A 271 -1.89 11.14 17.19
N ALA A 272 -2.96 11.18 16.41
CA ALA A 272 -3.89 12.30 16.40
C ALA A 272 -4.57 12.47 17.78
N LEU A 273 -5.02 13.69 18.07
CA LEU A 273 -5.87 13.95 19.22
C LEU A 273 -7.22 13.22 19.06
N VAL A 274 -7.80 12.85 20.20
CA VAL A 274 -9.13 12.23 20.24
C VAL A 274 -10.19 13.32 20.10
N ASP A 275 -10.89 13.34 18.96
CA ASP A 275 -11.90 14.38 18.66
C ASP A 275 -13.33 13.88 18.91
N ASN A 276 -13.66 12.68 18.43
CA ASN A 276 -15.02 12.12 18.46
C ASN A 276 -14.99 10.71 19.11
N PRO A 277 -14.84 10.63 20.45
CA PRO A 277 -14.59 9.39 21.19
C PRO A 277 -15.75 8.37 21.15
N GLU A 278 -16.95 8.80 20.76
CA GLU A 278 -18.12 7.94 20.62
C GLU A 278 -18.03 6.97 19.43
N TYR A 279 -17.19 7.27 18.44
CA TYR A 279 -16.95 6.39 17.29
C TYR A 279 -15.74 5.50 17.55
N LYS A 280 -16.02 4.28 18.02
CA LYS A 280 -14.99 3.30 18.36
C LYS A 280 -14.40 2.61 17.12
N ARG A 281 -13.23 1.99 17.29
CA ARG A 281 -12.66 1.08 16.29
C ARG A 281 -13.69 0.03 15.87
N GLY A 282 -13.83 -0.20 14.57
CA GLY A 282 -14.76 -1.20 14.04
C GLY A 282 -16.23 -0.77 14.06
N ARG A 283 -16.53 0.52 14.26
CA ARG A 283 -17.89 1.06 14.15
C ARG A 283 -18.48 0.73 12.77
N TRP A 284 -19.66 0.12 12.77
CA TRP A 284 -20.43 -0.13 11.55
C TRP A 284 -21.00 1.18 10.99
N SER A 285 -20.86 1.37 9.69
CA SER A 285 -21.48 2.45 8.92
C SER A 285 -22.51 1.87 7.95
N HIS A 286 -23.67 2.53 7.81
CA HIS A 286 -24.64 2.18 6.78
C HIS A 286 -24.28 2.83 5.44
N HIS A 287 -24.20 2.02 4.39
CA HIS A 287 -23.99 2.48 3.03
C HIS A 287 -25.33 2.78 2.35
N PRO A 288 -25.44 3.85 1.53
CA PRO A 288 -26.67 4.20 0.81
C PRO A 288 -27.28 3.07 -0.02
N ASP A 289 -26.45 2.13 -0.50
CA ASP A 289 -26.90 0.95 -1.27
C ASP A 289 -27.47 -0.19 -0.39
N GLY A 290 -27.71 0.04 0.90
CA GLY A 290 -28.45 -0.86 1.78
C GLY A 290 -27.63 -1.97 2.44
N TYR A 291 -26.30 -1.82 2.52
CA TYR A 291 -25.41 -2.72 3.25
C TYR A 291 -24.64 -1.97 4.35
N TYR A 292 -24.05 -2.72 5.26
CA TYR A 292 -23.22 -2.18 6.34
C TYR A 292 -21.75 -2.46 6.06
N ILE A 293 -20.88 -1.52 6.41
CA ILE A 293 -19.43 -1.61 6.22
C ILE A 293 -18.69 -1.08 7.43
N ARG A 294 -17.56 -1.71 7.78
CA ARG A 294 -16.64 -1.21 8.81
C ARG A 294 -15.18 -1.43 8.42
N PHE A 295 -14.30 -0.65 9.03
CA PHE A 295 -12.89 -0.57 8.66
C PHE A 295 -11.98 -0.82 9.87
N PHE A 296 -10.89 -1.53 9.63
CA PHE A 296 -9.80 -1.73 10.58
C PHE A 296 -8.47 -1.44 9.88
N PRO A 297 -8.02 -0.17 9.89
CA PRO A 297 -6.70 0.17 9.38
C PRO A 297 -5.59 -0.54 10.18
N GLU A 298 -4.58 -0.98 9.45
CA GLU A 298 -3.35 -1.63 9.92
C GLU A 298 -2.16 -0.81 9.39
N GLY A 299 -1.94 0.34 10.04
CA GLY A 299 -1.11 1.40 9.46
C GLY A 299 -1.83 2.08 8.29
N TYR A 300 -1.05 2.77 7.44
CA TYR A 300 -1.62 3.51 6.31
C TYR A 300 -1.73 2.69 5.03
N GLN A 301 -1.00 1.59 4.90
CA GLN A 301 -0.89 0.80 3.66
C GLN A 301 -1.94 -0.31 3.54
N ARG A 302 -2.53 -0.75 4.65
CA ARG A 302 -3.45 -1.88 4.65
C ARG A 302 -4.66 -1.58 5.52
N THR A 303 -5.85 -1.90 5.02
CA THR A 303 -7.09 -1.78 5.76
C THR A 303 -7.93 -3.03 5.58
N LYS A 304 -8.29 -3.70 6.68
CA LYS A 304 -9.32 -4.74 6.63
C LYS A 304 -10.70 -4.10 6.53
N VAL A 305 -11.50 -4.57 5.59
CA VAL A 305 -12.88 -4.14 5.38
C VAL A 305 -13.79 -5.31 5.70
N GLN A 306 -14.84 -5.06 6.47
CA GLN A 306 -15.91 -6.03 6.69
C GLN A 306 -17.23 -5.46 6.19
N VAL A 307 -18.02 -6.31 5.54
CA VAL A 307 -19.28 -5.95 4.87
C VAL A 307 -20.36 -6.92 5.33
N TYR A 308 -21.52 -6.38 5.67
CA TYR A 308 -22.70 -7.16 5.98
C TYR A 308 -23.88 -6.72 5.11
N PHE A 309 -24.45 -7.65 4.36
CA PHE A 309 -25.67 -7.43 3.59
C PHE A 309 -26.75 -8.38 4.09
N LEU A 310 -27.90 -7.81 4.44
CA LEU A 310 -29.02 -8.55 5.04
C LEU A 310 -29.61 -9.57 4.06
N PRO A 311 -29.99 -10.78 4.52
CA PRO A 311 -30.87 -11.65 3.75
C PRO A 311 -32.23 -10.97 3.54
N PRO A 312 -32.85 -11.10 2.35
CA PRO A 312 -34.18 -10.58 2.13
C PRO A 312 -35.13 -11.26 3.11
N SER A 313 -35.60 -10.50 4.10
CA SER A 313 -36.80 -10.85 4.85
C SER A 313 -37.95 -10.92 3.85
N GLY A 314 -38.74 -11.99 3.89
CA GLY A 314 -39.85 -12.20 2.96
C GLY A 314 -40.71 -10.93 2.79
N SER A 315 -40.98 -10.57 1.54
CA SER A 315 -41.74 -9.40 1.10
C SER A 315 -41.17 -8.04 1.52
N SER A 316 -40.27 -7.49 0.71
CA SER A 316 -40.16 -6.04 0.55
C SER A 316 -40.03 -5.73 -0.93
N THR A 317 -41.16 -5.33 -1.51
CA THR A 317 -41.26 -4.72 -2.82
C THR A 317 -40.35 -3.50 -2.84
N ILE A 318 -39.27 -3.54 -3.62
CA ILE A 318 -38.52 -2.33 -3.96
C ILE A 318 -39.48 -1.48 -4.79
N ILE A 319 -40.06 -0.44 -4.17
CA ILE A 319 -40.87 0.55 -4.88
C ILE A 319 -39.88 1.39 -5.70
N THR A 320 -39.73 1.03 -6.98
CA THR A 320 -39.19 1.94 -7.97
C THR A 320 -40.36 2.76 -8.50
N ASN A 321 -40.42 4.05 -8.15
CA ASN A 321 -41.31 5.00 -8.82
C ASN A 321 -40.77 5.24 -10.24
N VAL A 322 -40.97 4.27 -11.12
CA VAL A 322 -40.72 4.43 -12.54
C VAL A 322 -41.90 3.82 -13.28
N SER A 323 -42.85 4.69 -13.66
CA SER A 323 -43.97 4.31 -14.53
C SER A 323 -43.45 4.06 -15.95
N PHE A 324 -43.22 2.79 -16.29
CA PHE A 324 -43.13 2.37 -17.68
C PHE A 324 -44.28 1.41 -17.99
N THR A 325 -45.12 1.82 -18.93
CA THR A 325 -46.22 1.04 -19.49
C THR A 325 -45.69 -0.12 -20.34
N ASN A 326 -46.24 -1.31 -20.10
CA ASN A 326 -46.22 -2.51 -20.96
C ASN A 326 -44.87 -3.14 -21.33
N THR A 327 -44.44 -4.14 -20.54
CA THR A 327 -44.16 -5.53 -20.99
C THR A 327 -43.68 -6.37 -19.79
N HIS A 328 -44.00 -7.66 -19.76
CA HIS A 328 -43.61 -8.60 -18.71
C HIS A 328 -42.07 -8.74 -18.60
N VAL A 329 -41.44 -7.88 -17.79
CA VAL A 329 -40.07 -8.07 -17.31
C VAL A 329 -40.17 -8.58 -15.87
N ARG A 330 -39.74 -9.81 -15.62
CA ARG A 330 -39.51 -10.29 -14.25
C ARG A 330 -38.53 -9.31 -13.60
N ALA A 331 -38.94 -8.63 -12.53
CA ALA A 331 -38.08 -7.74 -11.77
C ALA A 331 -36.85 -8.53 -11.26
N ALA A 332 -35.73 -8.43 -11.98
CA ALA A 332 -34.45 -8.90 -11.47
C ALA A 332 -34.15 -8.07 -10.22
N ALA A 333 -34.07 -8.72 -9.06
CA ALA A 333 -33.67 -8.06 -7.83
C ALA A 333 -32.31 -7.37 -8.07
N ILE A 334 -32.31 -6.03 -8.13
CA ILE A 334 -31.10 -5.22 -8.25
C ILE A 334 -30.26 -5.52 -7.02
N ARG A 335 -29.12 -6.17 -7.22
CA ARG A 335 -28.19 -6.50 -6.13
C ARG A 335 -27.29 -5.30 -5.90
N PRO A 336 -27.06 -4.88 -4.64
CA PRO A 336 -26.09 -3.85 -4.34
C PRO A 336 -24.71 -4.21 -4.90
N VAL A 337 -24.01 -3.22 -5.43
CA VAL A 337 -22.61 -3.35 -5.87
C VAL A 337 -21.76 -2.55 -4.92
N ILE A 338 -20.69 -3.17 -4.41
CA ILE A 338 -19.69 -2.48 -3.60
C ILE A 338 -18.46 -2.18 -4.46
N ASP A 339 -18.26 -0.90 -4.73
CA ASP A 339 -17.04 -0.37 -5.33
C ASP A 339 -16.15 0.20 -4.22
N LEU A 340 -15.18 -0.59 -3.76
CA LEU A 340 -14.29 -0.14 -2.67
C LEU A 340 -13.44 1.06 -3.09
N SER A 341 -13.21 1.29 -4.39
CA SER A 341 -12.45 2.43 -4.90
C SER A 341 -13.22 3.75 -4.88
N SER A 342 -14.54 3.72 -4.69
CA SER A 342 -15.35 4.93 -4.49
C SER A 342 -15.57 5.28 -3.02
N ILE A 343 -14.99 4.50 -2.10
CA ILE A 343 -15.18 4.62 -0.66
C ILE A 343 -13.93 5.19 0.00
N VAL A 344 -14.13 6.08 0.96
CA VAL A 344 -13.09 6.56 1.87
C VAL A 344 -13.41 6.11 3.28
N ALA A 345 -12.45 5.45 3.93
CA ALA A 345 -12.48 5.25 5.36
C ALA A 345 -11.99 6.54 6.03
N VAL A 346 -12.91 7.24 6.69
CA VAL A 346 -12.64 8.54 7.31
C VAL A 346 -12.49 8.36 8.82
N PRO A 347 -11.40 8.85 9.42
CA PRO A 347 -11.19 8.72 10.85
C PRO A 347 -12.15 9.62 11.63
N ALA A 348 -12.58 9.12 12.79
CA ALA A 348 -13.28 9.91 13.79
C ALA A 348 -12.36 10.96 14.43
N ASN A 349 -11.08 10.64 14.56
CA ASN A 349 -10.05 11.60 14.96
C ASN A 349 -9.62 12.37 13.72
N THR A 350 -10.09 13.61 13.57
CA THR A 350 -10.02 14.37 12.31
C THR A 350 -8.61 14.78 11.91
N GLY A 351 -7.65 14.72 12.85
CA GLY A 351 -6.22 14.87 12.60
C GLY A 351 -5.51 13.62 12.05
N ALA A 352 -6.20 12.49 11.89
CA ALA A 352 -5.65 11.27 11.29
C ALA A 352 -5.91 11.18 9.78
N GLN A 353 -5.20 10.26 9.12
CA GLN A 353 -5.29 10.04 7.67
C GLN A 353 -6.68 9.55 7.23
N ARG A 354 -7.18 10.16 6.15
CA ARG A 354 -8.31 9.64 5.38
C ARG A 354 -7.77 8.60 4.41
N LEU A 355 -8.41 7.43 4.34
CA LEU A 355 -7.88 6.30 3.59
C LEU A 355 -8.77 5.97 2.40
N ALA A 356 -8.24 6.18 1.20
CA ALA A 356 -8.77 5.57 -0.02
C ALA A 356 -8.45 4.08 -0.04
N LEU A 357 -9.28 3.28 -0.71
CA LEU A 357 -9.12 1.84 -0.79
C LEU A 357 -8.98 1.38 -2.23
N SER A 358 -7.97 0.57 -2.53
CA SER A 358 -7.97 -0.28 -3.71
C SER A 358 -8.44 -1.67 -3.26
N PRO A 359 -9.46 -2.26 -3.92
CA PRO A 359 -9.85 -3.62 -3.65
C PRO A 359 -8.66 -4.56 -3.94
N PRO A 360 -8.70 -5.80 -3.44
CA PRO A 360 -7.75 -6.79 -3.90
C PRO A 360 -7.90 -7.03 -5.41
N PRO A 361 -6.84 -7.55 -6.06
CA PRO A 361 -6.86 -7.79 -7.50
C PRO A 361 -8.04 -8.63 -7.97
N VAL A 362 -8.49 -8.42 -9.21
CA VAL A 362 -9.63 -9.17 -9.80
C VAL A 362 -9.32 -10.67 -9.88
N ASP A 363 -8.04 -11.00 -9.95
CA ASP A 363 -7.45 -12.32 -9.96
C ASP A 363 -6.87 -12.73 -8.59
N GLU A 364 -7.39 -12.17 -7.48
CA GLU A 364 -6.98 -12.57 -6.13
C GLU A 364 -7.16 -14.09 -5.93
N VAL A 365 -6.15 -14.67 -5.30
CA VAL A 365 -6.08 -16.05 -4.85
C VAL A 365 -6.64 -16.10 -3.42
N ASP A 366 -7.60 -16.98 -3.15
CA ASP A 366 -8.11 -17.24 -1.79
C ASP A 366 -7.71 -18.64 -1.30
N ASP A 367 -7.95 -18.95 -0.02
CA ASP A 367 -7.56 -20.24 0.57
C ASP A 367 -8.22 -21.43 -0.12
N ASN A 368 -9.47 -21.28 -0.58
CA ASN A 368 -10.20 -22.35 -1.25
C ASN A 368 -9.58 -22.63 -2.63
N TYR A 369 -9.23 -21.57 -3.36
CA TYR A 369 -8.55 -21.65 -4.64
C TYR A 369 -7.20 -22.34 -4.50
N VAL A 370 -6.37 -21.93 -3.52
CA VAL A 370 -5.08 -22.57 -3.27
C VAL A 370 -5.24 -24.05 -2.90
N ARG A 371 -6.15 -24.38 -1.98
CA ARG A 371 -6.39 -25.78 -1.58
C ARG A 371 -6.79 -26.67 -2.74
N LYS A 372 -7.59 -26.13 -3.67
CA LYS A 372 -7.99 -26.83 -4.89
C LYS A 372 -6.83 -27.02 -5.86
N LYS A 373 -5.93 -26.03 -5.94
CA LYS A 373 -4.81 -26.02 -6.90
C LYS A 373 -3.58 -26.78 -6.45
N LEU A 374 -3.30 -26.84 -5.14
CA LEU A 374 -2.17 -27.64 -4.66
C LEU A 374 -2.43 -29.13 -4.91
N PRO A 375 -1.47 -29.89 -5.45
CA PRO A 375 -1.62 -31.33 -5.66
C PRO A 375 -1.36 -32.11 -4.36
N ASP A 376 -2.04 -33.25 -4.17
CA ASP A 376 -2.02 -34.00 -2.90
C ASP A 376 -0.64 -34.54 -2.54
N CYS A 377 0.16 -34.93 -3.53
CA CYS A 377 1.56 -35.32 -3.36
C CYS A 377 2.41 -34.21 -2.73
N PHE A 378 2.24 -32.96 -3.18
CA PHE A 378 2.96 -31.82 -2.63
C PHE A 378 2.46 -31.48 -1.23
N LYS A 379 1.14 -31.51 -0.99
CA LYS A 379 0.57 -31.34 0.37
C LYS A 379 1.16 -32.35 1.33
N THR A 380 1.21 -33.62 0.92
CA THR A 380 1.77 -34.73 1.72
C THR A 380 3.25 -34.51 2.00
N ALA A 381 4.04 -34.13 0.97
CA ALA A 381 5.45 -33.81 1.13
C ALA A 381 5.68 -32.65 2.12
N MET A 382 4.84 -31.62 2.09
CA MET A 382 4.92 -30.50 3.04
C MET A 382 4.58 -30.92 4.46
N VAL A 383 3.54 -31.75 4.65
CA VAL A 383 3.19 -32.29 5.97
C VAL A 383 4.32 -33.15 6.52
N ASN A 384 4.91 -34.02 5.70
CA ASN A 384 6.05 -34.85 6.08
C ASN A 384 7.28 -34.00 6.42
N LEU A 385 7.46 -32.86 5.76
CA LEU A 385 8.49 -31.86 6.09
C LEU A 385 8.20 -31.09 7.40
N GLY A 386 7.13 -31.43 8.12
CA GLY A 386 6.73 -30.79 9.37
C GLY A 386 5.98 -29.47 9.17
N ARG A 387 5.41 -29.22 7.99
CA ARG A 387 4.60 -28.01 7.73
C ARG A 387 3.12 -28.27 8.03
N ASN A 388 2.50 -27.30 8.70
CA ASN A 388 1.05 -27.23 8.79
C ASN A 388 0.47 -26.81 7.42
N LEU A 389 -0.52 -27.56 6.91
CA LEU A 389 -1.11 -27.31 5.59
C LEU A 389 -1.80 -25.94 5.49
N ASP A 390 -2.43 -25.45 6.56
CA ASP A 390 -3.05 -24.13 6.57
C ASP A 390 -2.00 -23.03 6.46
N THR A 391 -0.81 -23.22 7.07
CA THR A 391 0.33 -22.32 6.89
C THR A 391 0.85 -22.35 5.45
N VAL A 392 0.89 -23.51 4.80
CA VAL A 392 1.27 -23.63 3.39
C VAL A 392 0.26 -22.91 2.49
N VAL A 393 -1.04 -23.15 2.71
CA VAL A 393 -2.13 -22.49 1.97
C VAL A 393 -2.06 -20.97 2.16
N TRP A 394 -1.91 -20.52 3.40
CA TRP A 394 -1.73 -19.11 3.74
C TRP A 394 -0.51 -18.51 3.02
N PHE A 395 0.61 -19.23 2.99
CA PHE A 395 1.82 -18.77 2.31
C PHE A 395 1.55 -18.56 0.82
N PHE A 396 1.01 -19.56 0.11
CA PHE A 396 0.73 -19.43 -1.32
C PHE A 396 -0.26 -18.29 -1.59
N ARG A 397 -1.33 -18.18 -0.80
CA ARG A 397 -2.31 -17.10 -0.91
C ARG A 397 -1.66 -15.73 -0.76
N ASP A 398 -0.99 -15.50 0.37
CA ASP A 398 -0.40 -14.20 0.72
C ASP A 398 0.74 -13.84 -0.25
N TYR A 399 1.61 -14.81 -0.53
CA TYR A 399 2.75 -14.64 -1.42
C TYR A 399 2.32 -14.29 -2.85
N HIS A 400 1.39 -15.05 -3.43
CA HIS A 400 0.95 -14.80 -4.79
C HIS A 400 0.04 -13.59 -4.90
N ASN A 401 -0.82 -13.28 -3.92
CA ASN A 401 -1.58 -12.02 -3.96
C ASN A 401 -0.70 -10.76 -3.95
N VAL A 402 0.51 -10.86 -3.38
CA VAL A 402 1.49 -9.77 -3.44
C VAL A 402 2.30 -9.79 -4.73
N ARG A 403 2.62 -10.98 -5.28
CA ARG A 403 3.56 -11.11 -6.40
C ARG A 403 2.93 -11.31 -7.79
N SER A 404 1.94 -12.19 -7.91
CA SER A 404 1.54 -12.76 -9.21
C SER A 404 0.05 -13.06 -9.36
N GLY A 405 -0.78 -12.85 -8.34
CA GLY A 405 -2.21 -13.20 -8.36
C GLY A 405 -2.45 -14.65 -8.80
N LYS A 406 -3.41 -14.86 -9.70
CA LYS A 406 -3.66 -16.19 -10.28
C LYS A 406 -2.67 -16.57 -11.38
N GLN A 407 -1.85 -15.64 -11.89
CA GLN A 407 -0.94 -15.91 -12.99
C GLN A 407 -0.02 -17.08 -12.68
N PHE A 408 0.49 -17.19 -11.45
CA PHE A 408 1.28 -18.34 -11.01
C PHE A 408 0.57 -19.68 -11.26
N PHE A 409 -0.70 -19.78 -10.89
CA PHE A 409 -1.45 -21.02 -11.01
C PHE A 409 -1.76 -21.33 -12.48
N ASN A 410 -2.01 -20.30 -13.29
CA ASN A 410 -2.24 -20.45 -14.73
C ASN A 410 -0.96 -20.89 -15.45
N ASP A 411 0.18 -20.30 -15.12
CA ASP A 411 1.49 -20.69 -15.65
C ASP A 411 1.82 -22.14 -15.26
N ALA A 412 1.39 -22.61 -14.08
CA ALA A 412 1.52 -24.01 -13.66
C ALA A 412 0.73 -24.90 -14.60
N ASP A 413 -0.57 -24.60 -14.73
CA ASP A 413 -1.49 -25.35 -15.57
C ASP A 413 -0.96 -25.43 -17.01
N GLU A 414 -0.46 -24.32 -17.56
CA GLU A 414 0.12 -24.26 -18.90
C GLU A 414 1.34 -25.16 -19.06
N ILE A 415 2.28 -25.15 -18.10
CA ILE A 415 3.46 -26.04 -18.13
C ILE A 415 3.04 -27.51 -18.07
N ILE A 416 2.03 -27.84 -17.26
CA ILE A 416 1.50 -29.19 -17.10
C ILE A 416 0.77 -29.64 -18.36
N GLU A 417 -0.03 -28.78 -18.97
CA GLU A 417 -0.83 -29.07 -20.18
C GLU A 417 0.05 -29.20 -21.42
N ASN A 418 1.00 -28.28 -21.61
CA ASN A 418 1.95 -28.34 -22.72
C ASN A 418 2.98 -29.48 -22.53
N ASN A 419 3.24 -29.82 -21.27
CA ASN A 419 4.09 -30.92 -20.83
C ASN A 419 5.42 -31.07 -21.61
N PRO A 420 6.22 -30.00 -21.80
CA PRO A 420 7.37 -30.03 -22.69
C PRO A 420 8.43 -31.08 -22.30
N HIS A 421 8.42 -31.50 -21.03
CA HIS A 421 9.44 -32.38 -20.44
C HIS A 421 8.87 -33.57 -19.64
N GLY A 422 7.56 -33.85 -19.69
CA GLY A 422 6.96 -34.91 -18.87
C GLY A 422 6.73 -34.52 -17.40
N LEU A 423 6.67 -33.22 -17.09
CA LEU A 423 6.43 -32.67 -15.76
C LEU A 423 4.96 -32.84 -15.37
N ASN A 424 4.71 -33.33 -14.16
CA ASN A 424 3.38 -33.36 -13.56
C ASN A 424 3.21 -32.24 -12.52
N GLU A 425 2.01 -32.15 -11.95
CA GLU A 425 1.69 -31.14 -10.93
C GLU A 425 2.67 -31.19 -9.73
N CYS A 426 3.04 -32.37 -9.25
CA CYS A 426 3.96 -32.51 -8.11
C CYS A 426 5.34 -31.91 -8.42
N ASP A 427 5.84 -32.15 -9.64
CA ASP A 427 7.15 -31.68 -10.08
C ASP A 427 7.19 -30.14 -10.11
N VAL A 428 6.16 -29.53 -10.73
CA VAL A 428 6.02 -28.08 -10.88
C VAL A 428 5.94 -27.40 -9.51
N TYR A 429 5.04 -27.85 -8.64
CA TYR A 429 4.86 -27.22 -7.33
C TYR A 429 6.04 -27.48 -6.38
N ALA A 430 6.76 -28.61 -6.51
CA ALA A 430 7.97 -28.86 -5.72
C ALA A 430 9.12 -27.91 -6.10
N LEU A 431 9.40 -27.74 -7.40
CA LEU A 431 10.45 -26.82 -7.86
C LEU A 431 10.10 -25.35 -7.58
N TRP A 432 8.85 -24.94 -7.84
CA TRP A 432 8.43 -23.58 -7.50
C TRP A 432 8.44 -23.33 -5.99
N GLY A 433 7.90 -24.24 -5.19
CA GLY A 433 7.94 -24.15 -3.74
C GLY A 433 9.38 -23.99 -3.22
N TYR A 434 10.34 -24.67 -3.86
CA TYR A 434 11.76 -24.53 -3.56
C TYR A 434 12.32 -23.15 -3.96
N THR A 435 11.96 -22.60 -5.13
CA THR A 435 12.47 -21.28 -5.58
C THR A 435 11.81 -20.09 -4.86
N THR A 436 10.76 -20.34 -4.07
CA THR A 436 10.19 -19.36 -3.12
C THR A 436 10.91 -19.39 -1.76
N ARG A 437 10.36 -18.69 -0.74
CA ARG A 437 10.85 -18.79 0.66
C ARG A 437 10.16 -19.87 1.50
N LEU A 438 9.33 -20.72 0.89
CA LEU A 438 8.48 -21.66 1.62
C LEU A 438 9.28 -22.68 2.44
N PHE A 439 10.29 -23.31 1.86
CA PHE A 439 11.04 -24.37 2.57
C PHE A 439 12.52 -24.54 2.24
N TYR A 440 13.04 -23.96 1.14
CA TYR A 440 14.42 -24.28 0.69
C TYR A 440 15.51 -24.00 1.72
N ARG A 441 15.36 -22.97 2.57
CA ARG A 441 16.38 -22.61 3.58
C ARG A 441 16.53 -23.71 4.62
N GLU A 442 15.39 -24.20 5.09
CA GLU A 442 15.32 -25.23 6.12
C GLU A 442 15.69 -26.60 5.54
N LEU A 443 15.12 -26.95 4.38
CA LEU A 443 15.47 -28.18 3.67
C LEU A 443 16.98 -28.29 3.46
N ASN A 444 17.60 -27.28 2.84
CA ASN A 444 19.04 -27.33 2.59
C ASN A 444 19.91 -27.26 3.85
N ARG A 445 19.41 -26.68 4.94
CA ARG A 445 20.10 -26.71 6.23
C ARG A 445 20.11 -28.13 6.77
N TRP A 446 18.94 -28.78 6.84
CA TRP A 446 18.82 -30.15 7.35
C TRP A 446 19.61 -31.15 6.52
N LEU A 447 19.59 -31.01 5.18
CA LEU A 447 20.40 -31.84 4.31
C LEU A 447 21.91 -31.69 4.59
N ARG A 448 22.42 -30.45 4.74
CA ARG A 448 23.83 -30.19 5.11
C ARG A 448 24.22 -30.69 6.50
N GLU A 449 23.29 -30.64 7.45
CA GLU A 449 23.50 -31.15 8.81
C GLU A 449 23.34 -32.68 8.89
N GLY A 450 22.85 -33.33 7.82
CA GLY A 450 22.49 -34.75 7.83
C GLY A 450 21.33 -35.08 8.78
N SER A 451 20.52 -34.10 9.15
CA SER A 451 19.39 -34.18 10.09
C SER A 451 18.04 -34.29 9.37
N HIS A 452 16.98 -34.67 10.10
CA HIS A 452 15.59 -34.74 9.58
C HIS A 452 15.45 -35.56 8.28
N ARG A 453 16.14 -36.71 8.24
CA ARG A 453 16.23 -37.54 7.01
C ARG A 453 14.87 -38.09 6.58
N ASP A 454 13.99 -38.37 7.52
CA ASP A 454 12.66 -38.91 7.22
C ASP A 454 11.72 -37.82 6.72
N GLU A 455 11.78 -36.65 7.36
CA GLU A 455 10.97 -35.48 7.04
C GLU A 455 11.33 -34.89 5.67
N THR A 456 12.61 -34.88 5.31
CA THR A 456 13.10 -34.35 4.03
C THR A 456 12.91 -35.30 2.86
N ARG A 457 12.75 -36.60 3.12
CA ARG A 457 12.78 -37.66 2.10
C ARG A 457 11.83 -37.40 0.93
N GLU A 458 10.57 -37.10 1.23
CA GLU A 458 9.53 -37.01 0.22
C GLU A 458 9.66 -35.76 -0.64
N ILE A 459 9.95 -34.60 -0.03
CA ILE A 459 10.13 -33.37 -0.81
C ILE A 459 11.40 -33.43 -1.68
N THR A 460 12.49 -34.01 -1.16
CA THR A 460 13.73 -34.23 -1.92
C THR A 460 13.47 -35.17 -3.10
N ARG A 461 12.67 -36.23 -2.92
CA ARG A 461 12.25 -37.13 -3.99
C ARG A 461 11.48 -36.39 -5.09
N LEU A 462 10.53 -35.53 -4.73
CA LEU A 462 9.76 -34.75 -5.72
C LEU A 462 10.65 -33.79 -6.53
N ILE A 463 11.55 -33.06 -5.86
CA ILE A 463 12.48 -32.15 -6.54
C ILE A 463 13.40 -32.93 -7.48
N ASN A 464 13.95 -34.06 -7.03
CA ASN A 464 14.79 -34.88 -7.89
C ASN A 464 14.03 -35.43 -9.09
N ASN A 465 12.83 -35.97 -8.91
CA ASN A 465 12.01 -36.45 -10.03
C ASN A 465 11.78 -35.35 -11.08
N ALA A 466 11.52 -34.12 -10.64
CA ALA A 466 11.39 -32.98 -11.53
C ALA A 466 12.70 -32.68 -12.29
N LEU A 467 13.83 -32.68 -11.58
CA LEU A 467 15.15 -32.46 -12.18
C LEU A 467 15.55 -33.54 -13.19
N ASP A 468 15.13 -34.81 -13.02
CA ASP A 468 15.45 -35.88 -13.99
C ASP A 468 14.83 -35.63 -15.36
N LYS A 469 13.66 -34.97 -15.35
CA LYS A 469 12.86 -34.69 -16.54
C LYS A 469 13.36 -33.48 -17.33
N LEU A 470 13.97 -32.51 -16.64
CA LEU A 470 14.44 -31.28 -17.25
C LEU A 470 15.71 -31.49 -18.09
N PRO A 471 15.93 -30.69 -19.14
CA PRO A 471 17.14 -30.73 -19.93
C PRO A 471 18.37 -30.31 -19.11
N ASN A 472 19.54 -30.86 -19.46
CA ASN A 472 20.81 -30.36 -18.93
C ASN A 472 21.07 -28.95 -19.44
N TYR A 473 21.52 -28.06 -18.56
CA TYR A 473 22.01 -26.76 -18.95
C TYR A 473 23.28 -26.93 -19.81
N SER A 474 23.31 -26.26 -20.96
CA SER A 474 24.26 -26.55 -22.03
C SER A 474 25.63 -25.91 -21.85
N LYS A 475 25.73 -24.81 -21.11
CA LYS A 475 27.02 -24.16 -20.84
C LYS A 475 27.72 -24.86 -19.68
N PRO A 476 29.06 -24.96 -19.68
CA PRO A 476 29.79 -25.72 -18.67
C PRO A 476 29.87 -25.02 -17.30
N ASN A 477 29.72 -23.69 -17.28
CA ASN A 477 29.96 -22.88 -16.09
C ASN A 477 28.68 -22.23 -15.58
N VAL A 478 28.51 -22.26 -14.26
CA VAL A 478 27.48 -21.55 -13.51
C VAL A 478 28.10 -20.83 -12.31
N TYR A 479 27.38 -19.85 -11.77
CA TYR A 479 27.88 -18.95 -10.74
C TYR A 479 26.98 -18.96 -9.52
N ARG A 480 27.56 -18.76 -8.33
CA ARG A 480 26.78 -18.64 -7.09
C ARG A 480 27.42 -17.67 -6.09
N GLY A 481 26.70 -16.63 -5.71
CA GLY A 481 27.06 -15.71 -4.64
C GLY A 481 26.67 -16.26 -3.26
N VAL A 482 27.58 -16.22 -2.30
CA VAL A 482 27.36 -16.64 -0.91
C VAL A 482 27.87 -15.59 0.07
N GLU A 483 27.12 -15.39 1.15
CA GLU A 483 27.53 -14.61 2.32
C GLU A 483 28.03 -15.57 3.40
N ILE A 484 29.29 -15.42 3.79
CA ILE A 484 29.92 -16.08 4.93
C ILE A 484 30.24 -15.02 5.97
N ARG A 485 29.97 -15.28 7.25
CA ARG A 485 30.29 -14.31 8.30
C ARG A 485 31.80 -14.15 8.43
N GLU A 486 32.24 -12.93 8.75
CA GLU A 486 33.66 -12.59 8.83
C GLU A 486 34.43 -13.48 9.82
N ASP A 487 33.81 -13.85 10.94
CA ASP A 487 34.39 -14.74 11.96
C ASP A 487 34.64 -16.18 11.45
N GLN A 488 33.94 -16.60 10.39
CA GLN A 488 34.04 -17.94 9.81
C GLN A 488 34.78 -17.95 8.46
N LEU A 489 35.03 -16.78 7.87
CA LEU A 489 35.52 -16.67 6.50
C LEU A 489 36.86 -17.37 6.30
N GLN A 490 37.81 -17.17 7.22
CA GLN A 490 39.14 -17.76 7.09
C GLN A 490 39.15 -19.28 7.27
N GLU A 491 38.24 -19.85 8.07
CA GLU A 491 38.08 -21.29 8.18
C GLU A 491 37.43 -21.84 6.91
N PHE A 492 36.35 -21.20 6.46
CA PHE A 492 35.66 -21.57 5.23
C PHE A 492 36.59 -21.59 4.00
N LEU A 493 37.44 -20.57 3.81
CA LEU A 493 38.37 -20.52 2.68
C LEU A 493 39.40 -21.67 2.71
N ARG A 494 39.77 -22.19 3.88
CA ARG A 494 40.71 -23.34 3.97
C ARG A 494 40.11 -24.63 3.41
N ASP A 495 38.80 -24.80 3.52
CA ASP A 495 38.11 -25.97 2.97
C ASP A 495 38.04 -25.99 1.45
N TYR A 496 38.35 -24.87 0.80
CA TYR A 496 38.36 -24.72 -0.66
C TYR A 496 39.75 -24.49 -1.25
N ARG A 497 40.83 -24.87 -0.54
CA ARG A 497 42.19 -24.90 -1.12
C ARG A 497 42.28 -25.88 -2.28
N ALA A 498 43.24 -25.65 -3.18
CA ALA A 498 43.45 -26.47 -4.37
C ALA A 498 43.49 -27.97 -4.04
N GLY A 499 42.74 -28.77 -4.79
CA GLY A 499 42.63 -30.22 -4.62
C GLY A 499 41.69 -30.67 -3.48
N ARG A 500 41.17 -29.77 -2.65
CA ARG A 500 40.16 -30.13 -1.63
C ARG A 500 38.88 -30.58 -2.30
N ARG A 501 38.33 -31.68 -1.79
CA ARG A 501 37.05 -32.23 -2.22
C ARG A 501 35.99 -31.96 -1.17
N ASN A 502 34.85 -31.44 -1.61
CA ASN A 502 33.72 -31.10 -0.77
C ASN A 502 32.46 -31.79 -1.30
N VAL A 503 31.69 -32.39 -0.39
CA VAL A 503 30.33 -32.86 -0.69
C VAL A 503 29.37 -31.73 -0.40
N TRP A 504 28.52 -31.39 -1.37
CA TRP A 504 27.47 -30.41 -1.20
C TRP A 504 26.13 -31.12 -1.02
N ASP A 505 25.79 -31.37 0.24
CA ASP A 505 24.60 -32.16 0.62
C ASP A 505 23.27 -31.44 0.42
N GLY A 506 23.25 -30.14 0.11
CA GLY A 506 22.03 -29.41 -0.23
C GLY A 506 21.87 -29.23 -1.75
N PHE A 507 20.66 -28.91 -2.20
CA PHE A 507 20.40 -28.48 -3.56
C PHE A 507 21.14 -27.16 -3.85
N ILE A 508 21.72 -27.05 -5.04
CA ILE A 508 22.55 -25.91 -5.42
C ILE A 508 21.86 -25.13 -6.54
N SER A 509 21.17 -24.05 -6.18
CA SER A 509 20.74 -23.01 -7.12
C SER A 509 21.92 -22.08 -7.48
N CYS A 510 22.06 -21.81 -8.77
CA CYS A 510 23.10 -21.02 -9.40
C CYS A 510 22.50 -20.12 -10.49
N GLY A 511 23.19 -19.04 -10.82
CA GLY A 511 22.94 -18.30 -12.06
C GLY A 511 23.78 -18.85 -13.21
N GLY A 512 23.21 -18.95 -14.41
CA GLY A 512 23.99 -19.19 -15.62
C GLY A 512 24.85 -17.99 -16.04
N THR A 513 24.64 -16.84 -15.41
CA THR A 513 25.45 -15.62 -15.50
C THR A 513 25.84 -15.13 -14.10
N LEU A 514 26.82 -14.23 -14.03
CA LEU A 514 27.21 -13.62 -12.76
C LEU A 514 26.08 -12.76 -12.18
N ASP A 515 25.34 -12.05 -13.01
CA ASP A 515 24.23 -11.18 -12.59
C ASP A 515 23.06 -12.00 -12.01
N GLY A 516 22.75 -13.15 -12.60
CA GLY A 516 21.74 -14.10 -12.11
C GLY A 516 22.16 -14.89 -10.85
N SER A 517 23.41 -14.72 -10.38
CA SER A 517 23.97 -15.56 -9.29
C SER A 517 23.89 -14.95 -7.89
N PHE A 518 23.31 -13.75 -7.77
CA PHE A 518 23.38 -12.89 -6.58
C PHE A 518 24.77 -12.33 -6.22
N ALA A 519 25.78 -12.50 -7.07
CA ALA A 519 27.13 -12.00 -6.82
C ALA A 519 27.21 -10.50 -6.54
N GLY A 520 26.33 -9.69 -7.15
CA GLY A 520 26.26 -8.24 -6.94
C GLY A 520 25.64 -7.79 -5.61
N ARG A 521 25.15 -8.71 -4.76
CA ARG A 521 24.52 -8.32 -3.48
C ARG A 521 25.57 -7.79 -2.49
N PRO A 522 25.29 -6.70 -1.76
CA PRO A 522 26.29 -6.06 -0.89
C PRO A 522 26.90 -6.99 0.17
N ARG A 523 26.10 -7.90 0.74
CA ARG A 523 26.53 -8.82 1.79
C ARG A 523 27.21 -10.10 1.29
N VAL A 524 27.07 -10.41 0.00
CA VAL A 524 27.81 -11.55 -0.57
C VAL A 524 29.29 -11.21 -0.52
N ASN A 525 30.13 -12.10 -0.02
CA ASN A 525 31.58 -11.93 0.05
C ASN A 525 32.34 -13.05 -0.65
N ILE A 526 31.63 -14.07 -1.16
CA ILE A 526 32.18 -15.18 -1.93
C ILE A 526 31.39 -15.36 -3.23
N ILE A 527 32.09 -15.57 -4.33
CA ILE A 527 31.55 -16.00 -5.62
C ILE A 527 32.14 -17.36 -5.94
N PHE A 528 31.27 -18.35 -6.13
CA PHE A 528 31.63 -19.62 -6.72
C PHE A 528 31.54 -19.55 -8.24
N GLU A 529 32.61 -19.96 -8.92
CA GLU A 529 32.61 -20.29 -10.35
C GLU A 529 32.65 -21.83 -10.43
N ILE A 530 31.56 -22.42 -10.91
CA ILE A 530 31.31 -23.86 -10.84
C ILE A 530 31.29 -24.42 -12.25
N THR A 531 32.25 -25.28 -12.57
CA THR A 531 32.16 -26.15 -13.76
C THR A 531 31.28 -27.35 -13.41
N HIS A 532 30.06 -27.41 -13.95
CA HIS A 532 29.09 -28.46 -13.61
C HIS A 532 29.00 -29.54 -14.69
N LEU A 533 28.45 -30.69 -14.29
CA LEU A 533 28.16 -31.82 -15.16
C LEU A 533 26.66 -32.09 -15.27
N THR A 534 25.90 -31.79 -14.21
CA THR A 534 24.48 -32.22 -14.09
C THR A 534 23.51 -31.08 -13.82
N GLY A 535 23.92 -29.82 -14.03
CA GLY A 535 23.04 -28.66 -13.86
C GLY A 535 21.83 -28.73 -14.78
N LYS A 536 20.66 -28.41 -14.25
CA LYS A 536 19.38 -28.36 -14.97
C LYS A 536 18.90 -26.92 -15.05
N ASP A 537 18.46 -26.49 -16.22
CA ASP A 537 17.80 -25.19 -16.35
C ASP A 537 16.40 -25.28 -15.76
N ILE A 538 16.14 -24.47 -14.73
CA ILE A 538 14.85 -24.41 -14.03
C ILE A 538 14.16 -23.06 -14.22
N SER A 539 14.59 -22.24 -15.18
CA SER A 539 14.13 -20.85 -15.34
C SER A 539 12.61 -20.75 -15.52
N GLU A 540 12.01 -21.69 -16.24
CA GLU A 540 10.55 -21.76 -16.42
C GLU A 540 9.79 -22.09 -15.12
N LEU A 541 10.49 -22.61 -14.11
CA LEU A 541 10.00 -23.06 -12.81
C LEU A 541 10.66 -22.28 -11.65
N ALA A 542 11.18 -21.09 -11.93
CA ALA A 542 11.85 -20.24 -10.96
C ALA A 542 11.04 -18.98 -10.66
N ASP A 543 10.59 -18.80 -9.42
CA ASP A 543 9.88 -17.59 -8.99
C ASP A 543 10.70 -16.32 -9.26
N GLY A 544 11.99 -16.38 -8.93
CA GLY A 544 12.90 -15.27 -9.09
C GLY A 544 13.00 -14.79 -10.54
N VAL A 545 12.99 -15.71 -11.50
CA VAL A 545 13.04 -15.40 -12.94
C VAL A 545 11.68 -14.90 -13.43
N ARG A 546 10.60 -15.66 -13.19
CA ARG A 546 9.27 -15.32 -13.74
C ARG A 546 8.64 -14.07 -13.11
N TYR A 547 8.84 -13.86 -11.81
CA TYR A 547 8.13 -12.83 -11.04
C TYR A 547 9.06 -11.92 -10.22
N GLY A 548 10.34 -12.28 -10.10
CA GLY A 548 11.33 -11.53 -9.32
C GLY A 548 12.26 -10.63 -10.13
N GLY A 549 12.22 -10.71 -11.47
CA GLY A 549 13.10 -9.97 -12.37
C GLY A 549 14.57 -10.41 -12.32
N MET A 550 14.83 -11.66 -11.91
CA MET A 550 16.17 -12.25 -11.95
C MET A 550 16.55 -12.59 -13.39
N GLU A 551 17.80 -12.32 -13.74
CA GLU A 551 18.34 -12.64 -15.05
C GLU A 551 18.43 -14.17 -15.25
N PRO A 552 17.78 -14.74 -16.27
CA PRO A 552 17.92 -16.15 -16.60
C PRO A 552 19.31 -16.46 -17.18
N PRO A 553 19.76 -17.73 -17.14
CA PRO A 553 19.03 -18.87 -16.61
C PRO A 553 19.30 -19.10 -15.11
N GLU A 554 18.27 -19.54 -14.36
CA GLU A 554 18.48 -20.15 -13.04
C GLU A 554 18.74 -21.65 -13.23
N VAL A 555 19.88 -22.12 -12.70
CA VAL A 555 20.36 -23.49 -12.88
C VAL A 555 20.41 -24.19 -11.53
N MET A 556 19.85 -25.40 -11.47
CA MET A 556 19.86 -26.22 -10.25
C MET A 556 20.71 -27.47 -10.42
N ILE A 557 21.59 -27.72 -9.46
CA ILE A 557 22.32 -28.97 -9.30
C ILE A 557 21.73 -29.72 -8.09
N ARG A 558 21.59 -31.03 -8.23
CA ARG A 558 21.11 -31.93 -7.17
C ARG A 558 21.99 -31.88 -5.94
N GLU A 559 21.40 -32.25 -4.83
CA GLU A 559 22.07 -32.49 -3.56
C GLU A 559 23.03 -33.68 -3.61
N GLY A 560 23.95 -33.76 -2.65
CA GLY A 560 24.89 -34.87 -2.48
C GLY A 560 25.99 -34.93 -3.55
N ARG A 561 26.29 -33.82 -4.24
CA ARG A 561 27.28 -33.78 -5.31
C ARG A 561 28.68 -33.47 -4.81
N ASN A 562 29.67 -34.12 -5.41
CA ASN A 562 31.08 -33.94 -5.11
C ASN A 562 31.67 -32.83 -5.98
N PHE A 563 32.45 -31.96 -5.35
CA PHE A 563 33.16 -30.88 -6.02
C PHE A 563 34.62 -30.86 -5.59
N GLU A 564 35.51 -30.60 -6.54
CA GLU A 564 36.93 -30.38 -6.28
C GLU A 564 37.29 -28.92 -6.54
N SER A 565 38.02 -28.32 -5.60
CA SER A 565 38.56 -26.96 -5.76
C SER A 565 39.74 -26.99 -6.73
N VAL A 566 39.63 -26.27 -7.85
CA VAL A 566 40.63 -26.34 -8.93
C VAL A 566 41.85 -25.46 -8.67
N ALA A 567 41.73 -24.48 -7.78
CA ALA A 567 42.79 -23.57 -7.36
C ALA A 567 42.49 -23.07 -5.95
N ASP A 568 43.48 -22.46 -5.30
CA ASP A 568 43.26 -21.77 -4.02
C ASP A 568 42.29 -20.59 -4.20
N PRO A 569 41.49 -20.23 -3.19
CA PRO A 569 40.62 -19.06 -3.24
C PRO A 569 41.43 -17.79 -3.48
N VAL A 570 40.95 -16.92 -4.37
CA VAL A 570 41.61 -15.66 -4.72
C VAL A 570 40.68 -14.49 -4.41
N PHE A 571 41.19 -13.44 -3.78
CA PHE A 571 40.44 -12.20 -3.61
C PHE A 571 40.49 -11.38 -4.89
N ASP A 572 39.33 -11.09 -5.47
CA ASP A 572 39.19 -10.21 -6.62
C ASP A 572 38.98 -8.78 -6.12
N GLU A 573 40.03 -7.97 -6.19
CA GLU A 573 40.04 -6.56 -5.76
C GLU A 573 39.01 -5.70 -6.52
N THR A 574 38.73 -6.03 -7.78
CA THR A 574 37.79 -5.26 -8.60
C THR A 574 36.35 -5.47 -8.11
N ARG A 575 36.04 -6.70 -7.69
CA ARG A 575 34.72 -7.06 -7.18
C ARG A 575 34.60 -6.87 -5.67
N GLY A 576 35.71 -6.83 -4.96
CA GLY A 576 35.77 -6.86 -3.49
C GLY A 576 35.20 -8.17 -2.91
N LYS A 577 35.47 -9.30 -3.57
CA LYS A 577 34.92 -10.63 -3.24
C LYS A 577 35.99 -11.72 -3.37
N TRP A 578 35.87 -12.78 -2.58
CA TRP A 578 36.64 -14.01 -2.81
C TRP A 578 36.02 -14.82 -3.94
N ILE A 579 36.87 -15.33 -4.83
CA ILE A 579 36.51 -16.22 -5.93
C ILE A 579 36.97 -17.63 -5.58
N ILE A 580 36.02 -18.57 -5.58
CA ILE A 580 36.29 -19.99 -5.40
C ILE A 580 35.90 -20.72 -6.67
N ARG A 581 36.86 -21.44 -7.26
CA ARG A 581 36.65 -22.22 -8.48
C ARG A 581 36.54 -23.69 -8.14
N VAL A 582 35.44 -24.31 -8.52
CA VAL A 582 35.19 -25.74 -8.29
C VAL A 582 34.74 -26.43 -9.56
N ARG A 583 35.09 -27.71 -9.69
CA ARG A 583 34.54 -28.60 -10.72
C ARG A 583 33.74 -29.71 -10.08
N GLN A 584 32.56 -29.99 -10.62
CA GLN A 584 31.77 -31.15 -10.23
C GLN A 584 32.50 -32.43 -10.65
N LEU A 585 32.54 -33.41 -9.76
CA LEU A 585 33.05 -34.75 -10.03
C LEU A 585 31.89 -35.67 -10.44
N ASN A 586 32.20 -36.70 -11.24
CA ASN A 586 31.24 -37.72 -11.67
C ASN A 586 30.65 -38.50 -10.50
#